data_AF-A0AA47M642-F1
#
_entry.id   AF-A0AA47M642-F1
#
_cell.length_a   1.000
_cell.length_b   1.000
_cell.length_c   1.000
_cell.angle_alpha   90.00
_cell.angle_beta   90.00
_cell.angle_gamma   90.00
#
_symmetry.space_group_name_H-M   'P 1'
#
loop_
_entity.id
_entity.type
_entity.pdbx_description
1 polymer ?
#
loop_
_entity_poly.entity_id
_entity_poly.type
_entity_poly.pdbx_seq_one_letter_code
_entity_poly.pdbx_strand_id
1 'polypeptide(L)'
;MFPVVEEGEPDKPHVGLLVVILGVLREVKRTLETRLETGQDVGGKPGYWTKFAKKIHLLQRRFQSVTWIFIEGFLSVTTTTNSSTRYRQGSLGAKMSKGKVLNLKDKINGNELDLSLCNLSEVPVKELAAFRKATVLDLSCNNITSLPPEFCKLTHLVKVDLSKNQLTCLPDDLGNLGNLQHLDLYNNKLPGLPVSFSQLRNLKWLDLKDNPLEPELAKVAGDCLDEKQCKQCASKVLQHMKDVQEEKKKEAKQREREAKEREVRKREKAEEKERRRKEYQAQMDALAAQEHQRKKKEEKKKRIGQAAEKKAAVESAPKPRRSVIGLLFKLLLLLLLGWAGAVAACQLTDLRKEMACVPVNTALEEGLSWVRRQEVVVRQLVQDWSTMAKELLESTQASKN
;
A
#
# COMPACT_ATOMS: atom_id res chain seq x y z
N MET A 1 -3.67 49.51 4.28
CA MET A 1 -3.58 49.63 2.81
C MET A 1 -3.73 48.23 2.25
N PHE A 2 -4.94 47.87 1.83
CA PHE A 2 -5.20 46.60 1.13
C PHE A 2 -4.69 46.71 -0.32
N PRO A 3 -4.27 45.60 -0.93
CA PRO A 3 -4.50 45.40 -2.35
C PRO A 3 -5.62 44.36 -2.55
N VAL A 4 -6.54 44.73 -3.43
CA VAL A 4 -7.56 43.89 -4.06
C VAL A 4 -6.94 43.25 -5.31
N VAL A 5 -7.14 41.95 -5.53
CA VAL A 5 -7.13 41.26 -6.85
C VAL A 5 -8.07 40.05 -6.73
N GLU A 6 -9.33 40.22 -7.14
CA GLU A 6 -9.98 39.72 -8.37
C GLU A 6 -10.55 38.30 -8.27
N GLU A 7 -11.86 38.23 -8.52
CA GLU A 7 -12.66 37.02 -8.70
C GLU A 7 -12.34 36.36 -10.06
N GLY A 8 -12.13 35.04 -10.02
CA GLY A 8 -12.22 34.15 -11.15
C GLY A 8 -12.94 32.87 -10.71
N GLU A 9 -14.19 32.72 -11.13
CA GLU A 9 -15.08 31.59 -10.85
C GLU A 9 -14.92 30.48 -11.93
N PRO A 10 -15.65 29.35 -11.83
CA PRO A 10 -15.43 28.18 -11.00
C PRO A 10 -14.96 26.97 -11.84
N ASP A 11 -14.35 25.94 -11.22
CA ASP A 11 -14.78 24.55 -11.47
C ASP A 11 -13.95 23.51 -10.69
N LYS A 12 -14.67 22.49 -10.20
CA LYS A 12 -14.24 21.24 -9.54
C LYS A 12 -14.14 21.27 -8.00
N PRO A 13 -15.27 21.15 -7.29
CA PRO A 13 -15.31 20.96 -5.82
C PRO A 13 -14.75 19.60 -5.32
N HIS A 14 -14.36 18.69 -6.22
CA HIS A 14 -14.01 17.31 -5.85
C HIS A 14 -12.53 17.07 -5.50
N VAL A 15 -11.61 17.98 -5.87
CA VAL A 15 -10.17 17.78 -5.59
C VAL A 15 -9.78 18.32 -4.21
N GLY A 16 -10.32 19.46 -3.80
CA GLY A 16 -10.12 20.03 -2.46
C GLY A 16 -10.65 19.12 -1.36
N LEU A 17 -11.84 18.55 -1.56
CA LEU A 17 -12.45 17.61 -0.62
C LEU A 17 -11.59 16.35 -0.41
N LEU A 18 -10.94 15.84 -1.48
CA LEU A 18 -10.11 14.64 -1.41
C LEU A 18 -8.79 14.88 -0.64
N VAL A 19 -8.17 16.05 -0.84
CA VAL A 19 -6.95 16.46 -0.11
C VAL A 19 -7.24 16.65 1.38
N VAL A 20 -8.40 17.24 1.70
CA VAL A 20 -8.86 17.41 3.09
C VAL A 20 -9.17 16.06 3.73
N ILE A 21 -9.86 15.15 3.04
CA ILE A 21 -10.15 13.78 3.53
C ILE A 21 -8.86 12.99 3.79
N LEU A 22 -7.86 13.08 2.91
CA LEU A 22 -6.57 12.41 3.08
C LEU A 22 -5.74 13.00 4.23
N GLY A 23 -5.82 14.31 4.45
CA GLY A 23 -5.23 14.99 5.61
C GLY A 23 -5.84 14.51 6.93
N VAL A 24 -7.17 14.46 7.00
CA VAL A 24 -7.92 13.99 8.19
C VAL A 24 -7.62 12.51 8.49
N LEU A 25 -7.58 11.64 7.48
CA LEU A 25 -7.26 10.22 7.66
C LEU A 25 -5.82 10.00 8.15
N ARG A 26 -4.87 10.84 7.72
CA ARG A 26 -3.47 10.77 8.17
C ARG A 26 -3.34 11.17 9.65
N GLU A 27 -4.11 12.15 10.09
CA GLU A 27 -4.08 12.63 11.48
C GLU A 27 -4.82 11.68 12.44
N VAL A 28 -5.93 11.10 12.00
CA VAL A 28 -6.65 10.04 12.72
C VAL A 28 -5.77 8.79 12.90
N LYS A 29 -5.00 8.41 11.87
CA LYS A 29 -4.03 7.31 11.95
C LYS A 29 -2.94 7.60 12.98
N ARG A 30 -2.34 8.79 12.94
CA ARG A 30 -1.26 9.21 13.85
C ARG A 30 -1.72 9.21 15.32
N THR A 31 -2.97 9.61 15.56
CA THR A 31 -3.61 9.62 16.90
C THR A 31 -3.96 8.22 17.41
N LEU A 32 -4.33 7.31 16.50
CA LEU A 32 -4.61 5.90 16.84
C LEU A 32 -3.32 5.12 17.14
N GLU A 33 -2.24 5.37 16.39
CA GLU A 33 -0.93 4.74 16.61
C GLU A 33 -0.33 5.18 17.96
N THR A 34 -0.40 6.48 18.29
CA THR A 34 0.05 6.99 19.60
C THR A 34 -0.76 6.44 20.77
N ARG A 35 -2.08 6.20 20.61
CA ARG A 35 -2.92 5.61 21.68
C ARG A 35 -2.77 4.09 21.83
N LEU A 36 -2.30 3.40 20.79
CA LEU A 36 -1.97 1.97 20.85
C LEU A 36 -0.62 1.72 21.55
N GLU A 37 0.33 2.66 21.44
CA GLU A 37 1.63 2.58 22.10
C GLU A 37 1.59 2.98 23.59
N THR A 38 0.67 3.84 24.01
CA THR A 38 0.59 4.32 25.41
C THR A 38 -0.26 3.47 26.35
N GLY A 39 -0.89 2.38 25.87
CA GLY A 39 -1.54 1.39 26.73
C GLY A 39 -2.60 1.95 27.71
N GLN A 40 -3.24 3.07 27.39
CA GLN A 40 -4.34 3.60 28.21
C GLN A 40 -5.63 2.80 27.93
N ASP A 41 -5.91 1.88 28.85
CA ASP A 41 -7.11 1.06 28.93
C ASP A 41 -8.38 1.94 28.97
N VAL A 42 -9.15 1.97 27.88
CA VAL A 42 -10.54 2.43 27.90
C VAL A 42 -11.38 1.17 27.93
N GLY A 43 -11.92 0.87 29.12
CA GLY A 43 -12.59 -0.38 29.47
C GLY A 43 -13.52 -0.92 28.39
N GLY A 44 -13.17 -2.09 27.86
CA GLY A 44 -13.97 -2.83 26.89
C GLY A 44 -13.31 -4.16 26.52
N LYS A 45 -14.10 -5.24 26.56
CA LYS A 45 -13.65 -6.65 26.45
C LYS A 45 -12.60 -6.90 25.33
N PRO A 46 -11.56 -7.72 25.58
CA PRO A 46 -10.49 -7.98 24.63
C PRO A 46 -11.03 -8.76 23.41
N GLY A 47 -10.91 -8.17 22.22
CA GLY A 47 -11.29 -8.82 20.95
C GLY A 47 -12.10 -7.96 19.98
N TYR A 48 -12.63 -6.81 20.42
CA TYR A 48 -13.36 -5.89 19.54
C TYR A 48 -12.43 -4.99 18.71
N TRP A 49 -11.35 -4.49 19.33
CA TRP A 49 -10.38 -3.57 18.70
C TRP A 49 -9.50 -4.22 17.64
N THR A 50 -9.12 -5.49 17.81
CA THR A 50 -8.37 -6.25 16.80
C THR A 50 -9.21 -6.55 15.54
N LYS A 51 -10.53 -6.71 15.69
CA LYS A 51 -11.47 -6.82 14.56
C LYS A 51 -11.70 -5.46 13.88
N PHE A 52 -11.71 -4.37 14.64
CA PHE A 52 -11.86 -3.00 14.12
C PHE A 52 -10.62 -2.56 13.32
N ALA A 53 -9.41 -2.79 13.85
CA ALA A 53 -8.14 -2.51 13.17
C ALA A 53 -7.98 -3.33 11.87
N LYS A 54 -8.36 -4.62 11.88
CA LYS A 54 -8.40 -5.44 10.65
C LYS A 54 -9.39 -4.91 9.61
N LYS A 55 -10.53 -4.33 10.03
CA LYS A 55 -11.55 -3.77 9.12
C LYS A 55 -11.10 -2.44 8.51
N ILE A 56 -10.39 -1.60 9.26
CA ILE A 56 -9.76 -0.36 8.76
C ILE A 56 -8.63 -0.67 7.78
N HIS A 57 -7.78 -1.66 8.08
CA HIS A 57 -6.69 -2.06 7.17
C HIS A 57 -7.22 -2.66 5.84
N LEU A 58 -8.40 -3.30 5.87
CA LEU A 58 -9.10 -3.81 4.68
C LEU A 58 -9.74 -2.68 3.84
N LEU A 59 -10.26 -1.64 4.50
CA LEU A 59 -10.81 -0.45 3.84
C LEU A 59 -9.71 0.39 3.17
N GLN A 60 -8.55 0.52 3.81
CA GLN A 60 -7.39 1.25 3.27
C GLN A 60 -6.79 0.57 2.03
N ARG A 61 -6.76 -0.77 2.00
CA ARG A 61 -6.28 -1.55 0.84
C ARG A 61 -7.24 -1.48 -0.36
N ARG A 62 -8.55 -1.35 -0.10
CA ARG A 62 -9.55 -1.09 -1.14
C ARG A 62 -9.48 0.36 -1.66
N PHE A 63 -9.17 1.33 -0.81
CA PHE A 63 -9.02 2.73 -1.23
C PHE A 63 -7.76 3.00 -2.07
N GLN A 64 -6.61 2.39 -1.71
CA GLN A 64 -5.38 2.52 -2.51
C GLN A 64 -5.51 1.92 -3.93
N SER A 65 -6.38 0.92 -4.10
CA SER A 65 -6.66 0.31 -5.41
C SER A 65 -7.51 1.22 -6.31
N VAL A 66 -8.35 2.07 -5.72
CA VAL A 66 -9.22 3.01 -6.47
C VAL A 66 -8.48 4.30 -6.81
N THR A 67 -7.52 4.74 -6.00
CA THR A 67 -6.66 5.90 -6.30
C THR A 67 -5.58 5.62 -7.35
N TRP A 68 -5.19 4.36 -7.58
CA TRP A 68 -4.21 4.01 -8.62
C TRP A 68 -4.80 4.00 -10.04
N ILE A 69 -6.12 3.76 -10.16
CA ILE A 69 -6.84 3.78 -11.46
C ILE A 69 -7.11 5.22 -11.94
N PHE A 70 -7.13 6.22 -11.05
CA PHE A 70 -7.38 7.62 -11.41
C PHE A 70 -6.12 8.46 -11.66
N ILE A 71 -4.93 8.01 -11.22
CA ILE A 71 -3.68 8.77 -11.38
C ILE A 71 -2.99 8.50 -12.74
N GLU A 72 -3.20 7.34 -13.36
CA GLU A 72 -2.66 7.05 -14.71
C GLU A 72 -3.47 7.67 -15.85
N GLY A 73 -4.72 8.08 -15.61
CA GLY A 73 -5.57 8.75 -16.62
C GLY A 73 -5.33 10.25 -16.77
N PHE A 74 -4.68 10.91 -15.81
CA PHE A 74 -4.57 12.38 -15.76
C PHE A 74 -3.15 12.91 -16.07
N LEU A 75 -2.15 12.04 -16.27
CA LEU A 75 -0.77 12.41 -16.62
C LEU A 75 -0.44 12.31 -18.12
N SER A 76 -1.43 12.06 -19.00
CA SER A 76 -1.24 11.95 -20.45
C SER A 76 -1.80 13.12 -21.29
N VAL A 77 -2.30 14.21 -20.68
CA VAL A 77 -2.97 15.31 -21.42
C VAL A 77 -2.35 16.71 -21.21
N THR A 78 -1.20 16.84 -20.56
CA THR A 78 -0.47 18.13 -20.55
C THR A 78 1.04 17.92 -20.71
N THR A 79 1.46 17.47 -21.89
CA THR A 79 2.83 17.67 -22.39
C THR A 79 2.79 18.22 -23.80
N THR A 80 2.40 19.49 -23.91
CA THR A 80 2.85 20.30 -25.03
C THR A 80 3.04 21.74 -24.57
N THR A 81 4.05 22.38 -25.15
CA THR A 81 4.50 23.78 -25.02
C THR A 81 5.41 24.13 -23.82
N ASN A 82 6.67 24.43 -24.18
CA ASN A 82 7.58 25.46 -23.66
C ASN A 82 7.96 25.42 -22.17
N SER A 83 9.19 25.69 -21.73
CA SER A 83 10.42 26.12 -22.37
C SER A 83 11.51 26.11 -21.28
N SER A 84 12.76 25.92 -21.69
CA SER A 84 13.99 26.42 -21.09
C SER A 84 13.89 27.29 -19.82
N THR A 85 14.46 26.84 -18.69
CA THR A 85 15.29 27.68 -17.81
C THR A 85 16.09 26.84 -16.80
N ARG A 86 17.36 26.62 -17.14
CA ARG A 86 18.57 26.78 -16.33
C ARG A 86 18.37 26.97 -14.81
N TYR A 87 18.65 25.94 -14.02
CA TYR A 87 18.84 26.07 -12.57
C TYR A 87 20.29 26.48 -12.25
N ARG A 88 20.41 27.62 -11.56
CA ARG A 88 21.63 28.22 -11.02
C ARG A 88 22.05 27.49 -9.74
N GLN A 89 23.33 27.14 -9.65
CA GLN A 89 24.02 26.75 -8.43
C GLN A 89 23.97 27.90 -7.39
N GLY A 90 23.55 27.58 -6.17
CA GLY A 90 23.83 28.35 -4.96
C GLY A 90 25.10 27.81 -4.32
N SER A 91 26.22 28.49 -4.58
CA SER A 91 27.53 28.25 -4.00
C SER A 91 27.62 28.93 -2.62
N LEU A 92 27.73 28.13 -1.54
CA LEU A 92 28.39 28.55 -0.31
C LEU A 92 29.87 28.16 -0.41
N GLY A 93 30.72 29.16 -0.28
CA GLY A 93 32.11 29.12 -0.73
C GLY A 93 32.98 28.12 0.02
N ALA A 94 33.35 27.06 -0.69
CA ALA A 94 34.70 26.53 -0.64
C ALA A 94 35.27 26.67 -2.06
N LYS A 95 36.26 27.55 -2.23
CA LYS A 95 37.07 27.62 -3.46
C LYS A 95 37.83 26.31 -3.60
N MET A 96 37.20 25.31 -4.17
CA MET A 96 37.85 24.06 -4.59
C MET A 96 38.51 24.31 -5.94
N SER A 97 39.83 24.15 -5.94
CA SER A 97 40.71 24.21 -7.10
C SER A 97 40.08 23.48 -8.29
N LYS A 98 39.89 24.19 -9.41
CA LYS A 98 39.63 23.56 -10.70
C LYS A 98 40.72 22.52 -10.95
N GLY A 99 40.29 21.28 -11.22
CA GLY A 99 41.14 20.10 -11.29
C GLY A 99 42.40 20.34 -12.11
N LYS A 100 43.55 20.06 -11.50
CA LYS A 100 44.70 19.59 -12.26
C LYS A 100 44.21 18.42 -13.09
N VAL A 101 44.32 18.50 -14.42
CA VAL A 101 44.17 17.32 -15.27
C VAL A 101 45.22 16.34 -14.77
N LEU A 102 44.78 15.30 -14.08
CA LEU A 102 45.66 14.28 -13.54
C LEU A 102 46.26 13.52 -14.72
N ASN A 103 47.55 13.75 -15.00
CA ASN A 103 48.25 12.98 -16.01
C ASN A 103 48.60 11.61 -15.40
N LEU A 104 47.77 10.61 -15.70
CA LEU A 104 47.94 9.25 -15.19
C LEU A 104 49.23 8.59 -15.68
N LYS A 105 49.77 9.01 -16.84
CA LYS A 105 51.01 8.43 -17.38
C LYS A 105 52.23 8.69 -16.48
N ASP A 106 52.25 9.82 -15.78
CA ASP A 106 53.37 10.22 -14.93
C ASP A 106 53.31 9.56 -13.54
N LYS A 107 52.18 8.92 -13.24
CA LYS A 107 51.90 8.23 -11.96
C LYS A 107 52.06 6.72 -12.05
N ILE A 108 52.42 6.19 -13.22
CA ILE A 108 52.66 4.78 -13.44
C ILE A 108 54.15 4.49 -13.21
N ASN A 109 54.45 3.58 -12.29
CA ASN A 109 55.76 3.00 -12.12
C ASN A 109 55.67 1.48 -12.35
N GLY A 110 56.10 1.02 -13.52
CA GLY A 110 55.98 -0.39 -13.90
C GLY A 110 54.52 -0.85 -14.01
N ASN A 111 54.09 -1.69 -13.07
CA ASN A 111 52.72 -2.20 -12.94
C ASN A 111 51.92 -1.54 -11.81
N GLU A 112 52.49 -0.53 -11.16
CA GLU A 112 51.88 0.21 -10.06
C GLU A 112 51.43 1.59 -10.53
N LEU A 113 50.21 1.96 -10.15
CA LEU A 113 49.64 3.26 -10.41
C LEU A 113 49.34 3.93 -9.07
N ASP A 114 50.11 4.97 -8.76
CA ASP A 114 50.00 5.73 -7.51
C ASP A 114 49.13 6.98 -7.71
N LEU A 115 47.90 6.90 -7.20
CA LEU A 115 46.94 7.99 -7.12
C LEU A 115 46.68 8.41 -5.67
N SER A 116 47.60 8.08 -4.76
CA SER A 116 47.53 8.53 -3.37
C SER A 116 47.62 10.06 -3.27
N LEU A 117 47.01 10.64 -2.23
CA LEU A 117 47.11 12.07 -1.89
C LEU A 117 46.76 13.04 -3.04
N CYS A 118 45.85 12.63 -3.92
CA CYS A 118 45.46 13.43 -5.10
C CYS A 118 44.23 14.30 -4.87
N ASN A 119 43.68 14.33 -3.65
CA ASN A 119 42.41 14.99 -3.29
C ASN A 119 41.25 14.54 -4.19
N LEU A 120 41.26 13.27 -4.63
CA LEU A 120 40.22 12.71 -5.47
C LEU A 120 38.91 12.59 -4.69
N SER A 121 37.81 13.07 -5.25
CA SER A 121 36.45 12.80 -4.74
C SER A 121 35.78 11.63 -5.46
N GLU A 122 36.25 11.31 -6.67
CA GLU A 122 35.74 10.22 -7.51
C GLU A 122 36.91 9.48 -8.14
N VAL A 123 36.74 8.18 -8.37
CA VAL A 123 37.75 7.33 -9.02
C VAL A 123 37.68 7.49 -10.54
N PRO A 124 38.79 7.81 -11.23
CA PRO A 124 38.84 7.95 -12.70
C PRO A 124 38.81 6.58 -13.41
N VAL A 125 37.71 5.85 -13.29
CA VAL A 125 37.56 4.46 -13.78
C VAL A 125 37.73 4.30 -15.28
N LYS A 126 37.36 5.31 -16.08
CA LYS A 126 37.48 5.26 -17.55
C LYS A 126 38.94 5.23 -17.95
N GLU A 127 39.74 6.06 -17.31
CA GLU A 127 41.15 6.17 -17.55
C GLU A 127 41.90 4.96 -16.97
N LEU A 128 41.54 4.51 -15.76
CA LEU A 128 42.08 3.27 -15.18
C LEU A 128 41.84 2.05 -16.08
N ALA A 129 40.67 1.94 -16.70
CA ALA A 129 40.35 0.84 -17.62
C ALA A 129 41.25 0.82 -18.88
N ALA A 130 41.83 1.96 -19.27
CA ALA A 130 42.76 2.04 -20.39
C ALA A 130 44.15 1.48 -20.03
N PHE A 131 44.54 1.51 -18.76
CA PHE A 131 45.86 1.09 -18.28
C PHE A 131 45.89 -0.37 -17.80
N ARG A 132 45.58 -1.32 -18.69
CA ARG A 132 45.51 -2.77 -18.36
C ARG A 132 46.79 -3.39 -17.79
N LYS A 133 47.94 -2.72 -17.89
CA LYS A 133 49.22 -3.17 -17.32
C LYS A 133 49.33 -2.86 -15.83
N ALA A 134 48.54 -1.92 -15.31
CA ALA A 134 48.56 -1.54 -13.91
C ALA A 134 47.79 -2.58 -13.08
N THR A 135 48.51 -3.40 -12.32
CA THR A 135 47.93 -4.44 -11.46
C THR A 135 47.87 -4.00 -10.00
N VAL A 136 48.66 -3.00 -9.62
CA VAL A 136 48.68 -2.41 -8.28
C VAL A 136 48.13 -0.99 -8.41
N LEU A 137 47.12 -0.67 -7.61
CA LEU A 137 46.46 0.62 -7.61
C LEU A 137 46.42 1.18 -6.19
N ASP A 138 47.09 2.30 -5.98
CA ASP A 138 47.03 3.04 -4.72
C ASP A 138 46.10 4.24 -4.89
N LEU A 139 44.99 4.25 -4.15
CA LEU A 139 44.03 5.34 -4.06
C LEU A 139 43.93 5.86 -2.60
N SER A 140 44.92 5.56 -1.77
CA SER A 140 44.95 5.92 -0.36
C SER A 140 44.97 7.44 -0.13
N CYS A 141 44.51 7.86 1.05
CA CYS A 141 44.53 9.27 1.48
C CYS A 141 43.85 10.22 0.47
N ASN A 142 42.68 9.85 -0.02
CA ASN A 142 41.82 10.70 -0.86
C ASN A 142 40.49 11.00 -0.16
N ASN A 143 39.57 11.66 -0.87
CA ASN A 143 38.26 12.06 -0.35
C ASN A 143 37.14 11.24 -1.02
N ILE A 144 37.41 9.99 -1.39
CA ILE A 144 36.48 9.14 -2.13
C ILE A 144 35.38 8.67 -1.17
N THR A 145 34.12 8.90 -1.53
CA THR A 145 32.95 8.56 -0.69
C THR A 145 32.24 7.27 -1.12
N SER A 146 32.38 6.89 -2.39
CA SER A 146 31.86 5.65 -2.96
C SER A 146 32.70 5.23 -4.17
N LEU A 147 32.68 3.93 -4.50
CA LEU A 147 33.25 3.42 -5.73
C LEU A 147 32.14 3.25 -6.78
N PRO A 148 32.34 3.74 -8.02
CA PRO A 148 31.35 3.54 -9.07
C PRO A 148 31.27 2.06 -9.49
N PRO A 149 30.11 1.55 -9.95
CA PRO A 149 29.95 0.15 -10.37
C PRO A 149 30.96 -0.30 -11.44
N GLU A 150 31.40 0.61 -12.30
CA GLU A 150 32.42 0.37 -13.33
C GLU A 150 33.78 -0.03 -12.74
N PHE A 151 34.06 0.30 -11.48
CA PHE A 151 35.28 -0.12 -10.79
C PHE A 151 35.39 -1.65 -10.77
N CYS A 152 34.27 -2.36 -10.64
CA CYS A 152 34.20 -3.82 -10.63
C CYS A 152 34.59 -4.46 -11.98
N LYS A 153 34.73 -3.67 -13.05
CA LYS A 153 35.20 -4.14 -14.37
C LYS A 153 36.73 -4.20 -14.47
N LEU A 154 37.45 -3.62 -13.51
CA LEU A 154 38.92 -3.60 -13.47
C LEU A 154 39.48 -4.95 -12.98
N THR A 155 39.09 -6.05 -13.62
CA THR A 155 39.38 -7.44 -13.19
C THR A 155 40.86 -7.83 -13.24
N HIS A 156 41.71 -6.97 -13.80
CA HIS A 156 43.16 -7.15 -13.88
C HIS A 156 43.90 -6.70 -12.60
N LEU A 157 43.21 -5.99 -11.70
CA LEU A 157 43.79 -5.53 -10.44
C LEU A 157 44.08 -6.71 -9.50
N VAL A 158 45.26 -6.66 -8.87
CA VAL A 158 45.79 -7.66 -7.93
C VAL A 158 45.95 -7.07 -6.54
N LYS A 159 46.36 -5.79 -6.45
CA LYS A 159 46.44 -5.07 -5.18
C LYS A 159 45.74 -3.73 -5.30
N VAL A 160 44.89 -3.42 -4.34
CA VAL A 160 44.16 -2.14 -4.27
C VAL A 160 44.28 -1.60 -2.86
N ASP A 161 44.79 -0.39 -2.74
CA ASP A 161 44.79 0.37 -1.49
C ASP A 161 43.74 1.49 -1.58
N LEU A 162 42.75 1.44 -0.70
CA LEU A 162 41.68 2.44 -0.55
C LEU A 162 41.68 3.00 0.88
N SER A 163 42.76 2.84 1.62
CA SER A 163 42.87 3.28 3.00
C SER A 163 42.75 4.80 3.14
N LYS A 164 42.28 5.26 4.31
CA LYS A 164 42.15 6.69 4.65
C LYS A 164 41.31 7.46 3.62
N ASN A 165 40.17 6.89 3.26
CA ASN A 165 39.15 7.53 2.43
C ASN A 165 37.86 7.74 3.25
N GLN A 166 36.76 8.09 2.59
CA GLN A 166 35.45 8.32 3.21
C GLN A 166 34.40 7.33 2.70
N LEU A 167 34.82 6.11 2.31
CA LEU A 167 33.93 5.11 1.72
C LEU A 167 32.84 4.72 2.70
N THR A 168 31.59 4.93 2.31
CA THR A 168 30.40 4.57 3.11
C THR A 168 29.80 3.23 2.71
N CYS A 169 30.03 2.80 1.47
CA CYS A 169 29.66 1.48 0.98
C CYS A 169 30.63 1.03 -0.12
N LEU A 170 30.64 -0.27 -0.38
CA LEU A 170 31.30 -0.88 -1.53
C LEU A 170 30.24 -1.34 -2.54
N PRO A 171 30.54 -1.37 -3.85
CA PRO A 171 29.60 -1.78 -4.88
C PRO A 171 29.22 -3.26 -4.71
N ASP A 172 27.96 -3.59 -5.00
CA ASP A 172 27.42 -4.95 -4.89
C ASP A 172 28.16 -5.97 -5.77
N ASP A 173 28.87 -5.51 -6.80
CA ASP A 173 29.61 -6.34 -7.75
C ASP A 173 31.11 -6.43 -7.45
N LEU A 174 31.59 -5.99 -6.28
CA LEU A 174 33.02 -6.02 -5.95
C LEU A 174 33.63 -7.42 -6.07
N GLY A 175 32.83 -8.46 -5.82
CA GLY A 175 33.19 -9.86 -6.03
C GLY A 175 33.69 -10.22 -7.44
N ASN A 176 33.44 -9.39 -8.45
CA ASN A 176 33.91 -9.60 -9.83
C ASN A 176 35.42 -9.38 -10.00
N LEU A 177 36.11 -8.75 -9.02
CA LEU A 177 37.56 -8.57 -9.02
C LEU A 177 38.27 -9.89 -8.68
N GLY A 178 38.13 -10.89 -9.55
CA GLY A 178 38.58 -12.27 -9.29
C GLY A 178 40.09 -12.43 -9.09
N ASN A 179 40.92 -11.50 -9.57
CA ASN A 179 42.38 -11.55 -9.40
C ASN A 179 42.89 -10.79 -8.15
N LEU A 180 41.99 -10.13 -7.41
CA LEU A 180 42.37 -9.31 -6.27
C LEU A 180 42.94 -10.20 -5.14
N GLN A 181 44.16 -9.89 -4.72
CA GLN A 181 44.89 -10.61 -3.66
C GLN A 181 45.10 -9.76 -2.41
N HIS A 182 45.12 -8.44 -2.55
CA HIS A 182 45.34 -7.50 -1.46
C HIS A 182 44.35 -6.35 -1.57
N LEU A 183 43.60 -6.10 -0.51
CA LEU A 183 42.64 -5.00 -0.43
C LEU A 183 42.78 -4.29 0.92
N ASP A 184 43.20 -3.03 0.89
CA ASP A 184 43.24 -2.18 2.08
C ASP A 184 42.04 -1.24 2.12
N LEU A 185 41.26 -1.32 3.18
CA LEU A 185 40.10 -0.46 3.45
C LEU A 185 40.24 0.23 4.82
N TYR A 186 41.43 0.24 5.40
CA TYR A 186 41.74 0.88 6.67
C TYR A 186 41.21 2.32 6.74
N ASN A 187 40.63 2.70 7.87
CA ASN A 187 40.14 4.05 8.14
C ASN A 187 39.20 4.61 7.05
N ASN A 188 38.05 3.96 6.91
CA ASN A 188 36.94 4.39 6.07
C ASN A 188 35.66 4.56 6.91
N LYS A 189 34.49 4.60 6.28
CA LYS A 189 33.17 4.72 6.95
C LYS A 189 32.25 3.55 6.61
N LEU A 190 32.82 2.36 6.40
CA LEU A 190 32.07 1.17 6.00
C LEU A 190 31.33 0.54 7.19
N PRO A 191 30.00 0.41 7.15
CA PRO A 191 29.26 -0.35 8.15
C PRO A 191 29.29 -1.86 7.88
N GLY A 192 29.51 -2.28 6.64
CA GLY A 192 29.49 -3.68 6.26
C GLY A 192 30.08 -3.90 4.87
N LEU A 193 30.08 -5.15 4.45
CA LEU A 193 30.58 -5.59 3.14
C LEU A 193 29.45 -6.20 2.29
N PRO A 194 29.49 -6.06 0.96
CA PRO A 194 28.50 -6.65 0.08
C PRO A 194 28.60 -8.19 0.10
N VAL A 195 27.48 -8.87 -0.16
CA VAL A 195 27.42 -10.36 -0.15
C VAL A 195 28.35 -10.97 -1.21
N SER A 196 28.59 -10.25 -2.31
CA SER A 196 29.51 -10.66 -3.38
C SER A 196 30.97 -10.69 -2.92
N PHE A 197 31.33 -10.10 -1.78
CA PHE A 197 32.69 -10.13 -1.25
C PHE A 197 33.21 -11.57 -1.08
N SER A 198 32.32 -12.51 -0.80
CA SER A 198 32.57 -13.97 -0.78
C SER A 198 33.18 -14.54 -2.08
N GLN A 199 33.02 -13.85 -3.21
CA GLN A 199 33.49 -14.26 -4.53
C GLN A 199 34.95 -13.87 -4.80
N LEU A 200 35.58 -13.06 -3.94
CA LEU A 200 37.00 -12.70 -4.02
C LEU A 200 37.90 -13.88 -3.62
N ARG A 201 37.91 -14.95 -4.44
CA ARG A 201 38.55 -16.25 -4.13
C ARG A 201 40.05 -16.17 -3.93
N ASN A 202 40.70 -15.17 -4.52
CA ASN A 202 42.15 -14.99 -4.47
C ASN A 202 42.60 -13.99 -3.40
N LEU A 203 41.66 -13.38 -2.66
CA LEU A 203 41.99 -12.37 -1.65
C LEU A 203 42.72 -13.03 -0.48
N LYS A 204 43.95 -12.56 -0.24
CA LYS A 204 44.86 -13.09 0.78
C LYS A 204 45.08 -12.11 1.91
N TRP A 205 44.92 -10.81 1.69
CA TRP A 205 45.18 -9.79 2.69
C TRP A 205 44.04 -8.78 2.67
N LEU A 206 43.54 -8.44 3.85
CA LEU A 206 42.44 -7.51 4.06
C LEU A 206 42.65 -6.75 5.37
N ASP A 207 42.55 -5.42 5.30
CA ASP A 207 42.41 -4.57 6.47
C ASP A 207 41.09 -3.81 6.42
N LEU A 208 40.35 -3.86 7.53
CA LEU A 208 39.08 -3.19 7.74
C LEU A 208 39.10 -2.33 9.01
N LYS A 209 40.25 -2.20 9.69
CA LYS A 209 40.37 -1.46 10.94
C LYS A 209 39.95 0.00 10.76
N ASP A 210 39.50 0.61 11.84
CA ASP A 210 39.00 1.99 11.89
C ASP A 210 37.81 2.24 10.94
N ASN A 211 36.96 1.22 10.76
CA ASN A 211 35.64 1.33 10.14
C ASN A 211 34.52 1.09 11.18
N PRO A 212 33.36 1.75 11.04
CA PRO A 212 32.20 1.54 11.91
C PRO A 212 31.44 0.25 11.56
N LEU A 213 32.15 -0.89 11.49
CA LEU A 213 31.61 -2.18 11.08
C LEU A 213 30.50 -2.67 12.01
N GLU A 214 29.52 -3.39 11.45
CA GLU A 214 28.52 -4.13 12.21
C GLU A 214 29.20 -5.08 13.21
N PRO A 215 28.66 -5.24 14.44
CA PRO A 215 29.34 -5.95 15.53
C PRO A 215 29.76 -7.39 15.18
N GLU A 216 28.94 -8.11 14.42
CA GLU A 216 29.26 -9.48 14.02
C GLU A 216 30.42 -9.54 13.02
N LEU A 217 30.43 -8.62 12.04
CA LEU A 217 31.53 -8.53 11.08
C LEU A 217 32.83 -8.06 11.75
N ALA A 218 32.74 -7.09 12.67
CA ALA A 218 33.89 -6.60 13.42
C ALA A 218 34.58 -7.72 14.22
N LYS A 219 33.79 -8.58 14.89
CA LYS A 219 34.32 -9.75 15.62
C LYS A 219 35.00 -10.75 14.69
N VAL A 220 34.44 -10.99 13.51
CA VAL A 220 34.98 -11.94 12.52
C VAL A 220 36.29 -11.41 11.92
N ALA A 221 36.32 -10.13 11.55
CA ALA A 221 37.50 -9.48 11.00
C ALA A 221 38.66 -9.50 12.00
N GLY A 222 38.39 -9.11 13.24
CA GLY A 222 39.41 -8.99 14.29
C GLY A 222 40.42 -7.86 13.98
N ASP A 223 41.56 -7.91 14.67
CA ASP A 223 42.65 -6.97 14.43
C ASP A 223 43.48 -7.33 13.19
N CYS A 224 44.19 -6.34 12.65
CA CYS A 224 45.15 -6.47 11.56
C CYS A 224 46.36 -5.58 11.91
N LEU A 225 47.18 -6.02 12.89
CA LEU A 225 48.40 -5.33 13.32
C LEU A 225 49.65 -5.84 12.61
N ASP A 226 49.62 -7.09 12.14
CA ASP A 226 50.69 -7.74 11.40
C ASP A 226 50.16 -8.48 10.17
N GLU A 227 51.05 -8.83 9.23
CA GLU A 227 50.68 -9.48 7.97
C GLU A 227 49.89 -10.78 8.20
N LYS A 228 50.19 -11.51 9.27
CA LYS A 228 49.52 -12.76 9.62
C LYS A 228 48.07 -12.51 10.03
N GLN A 229 47.81 -11.53 10.89
CA GLN A 229 46.46 -11.16 11.31
C GLN A 229 45.62 -10.68 10.13
N CYS A 230 46.17 -9.86 9.24
CA CYS A 230 45.46 -9.37 8.05
C CYS A 230 45.11 -10.51 7.06
N LYS A 231 45.99 -11.51 6.93
CA LYS A 231 45.70 -12.72 6.15
C LYS A 231 44.58 -13.57 6.78
N GLN A 232 44.55 -13.64 8.10
CA GLN A 232 43.49 -14.31 8.83
C GLN A 232 42.16 -13.54 8.71
N CYS A 233 42.18 -12.21 8.81
CA CYS A 233 41.03 -11.34 8.58
C CYS A 233 40.40 -11.64 7.22
N ALA A 234 41.19 -11.60 6.14
CA ALA A 234 40.72 -11.94 4.79
C ALA A 234 40.01 -13.31 4.75
N SER A 235 40.67 -14.34 5.28
CA SER A 235 40.14 -15.71 5.24
C SER A 235 38.84 -15.86 6.04
N LYS A 236 38.78 -15.29 7.26
CA LYS A 236 37.60 -15.34 8.14
C LYS A 236 36.42 -14.56 7.56
N VAL A 237 36.68 -13.34 7.08
CA VAL A 237 35.65 -12.49 6.46
C VAL A 237 35.09 -13.14 5.20
N LEU A 238 35.94 -13.70 4.33
CA LEU A 238 35.48 -14.43 3.15
C LEU A 238 34.61 -15.62 3.51
N GLN A 239 35.00 -16.39 4.53
CA GLN A 239 34.20 -17.53 4.99
C GLN A 239 32.84 -17.07 5.53
N HIS A 240 32.83 -16.07 6.41
CA HIS A 240 31.59 -15.52 6.94
C HIS A 240 30.66 -14.97 5.85
N MET A 241 31.21 -14.26 4.85
CA MET A 241 30.44 -13.76 3.71
C MET A 241 29.87 -14.90 2.83
N LYS A 242 30.60 -16.02 2.69
CA LYS A 242 30.08 -17.21 1.99
C LYS A 242 28.89 -17.81 2.75
N ASP A 243 28.99 -17.91 4.06
CA ASP A 243 27.91 -18.44 4.89
C ASP A 243 26.66 -17.54 4.81
N VAL A 244 26.84 -16.22 4.89
CA VAL A 244 25.77 -15.23 4.68
C VAL A 244 25.15 -15.36 3.28
N GLN A 245 25.96 -15.59 2.24
CA GLN A 245 25.47 -15.78 0.89
C GLN A 245 24.61 -17.05 0.76
N GLU A 246 25.05 -18.16 1.35
CA GLU A 246 24.31 -19.43 1.33
C GLU A 246 23.00 -19.34 2.12
N GLU A 247 22.99 -18.69 3.29
CA GLU A 247 21.75 -18.44 4.04
C GLU A 247 20.77 -17.57 3.24
N LYS A 248 21.23 -16.48 2.62
CA LYS A 248 20.39 -15.67 1.74
C LYS A 248 19.83 -16.45 0.54
N LYS A 249 20.62 -17.37 -0.05
CA LYS A 249 20.14 -18.26 -1.13
C LYS A 249 19.09 -19.26 -0.62
N LYS A 250 19.28 -19.86 0.56
CA LYS A 250 18.30 -20.76 1.18
C LYS A 250 17.00 -20.02 1.47
N GLU A 251 17.08 -18.84 2.06
CA GLU A 251 15.91 -17.99 2.32
C GLU A 251 15.18 -17.60 1.03
N ALA A 252 15.91 -17.20 -0.02
CA ALA A 252 15.30 -16.87 -1.31
C ALA A 252 14.55 -18.07 -1.92
N LYS A 253 15.17 -19.26 -1.89
CA LYS A 253 14.54 -20.50 -2.37
C LYS A 253 13.32 -20.89 -1.55
N GLN A 254 13.36 -20.68 -0.23
CA GLN A 254 12.22 -20.92 0.64
C GLN A 254 11.06 -19.96 0.34
N ARG A 255 11.35 -18.66 0.20
CA ARG A 255 10.35 -17.64 -0.18
C ARG A 255 9.73 -17.94 -1.54
N GLU A 256 10.52 -18.42 -2.51
CA GLU A 256 10.02 -18.83 -3.81
C GLU A 256 9.08 -20.05 -3.72
N ARG A 257 9.43 -21.06 -2.93
CA ARG A 257 8.57 -22.24 -2.69
C ARG A 257 7.25 -21.84 -2.05
N GLU A 258 7.29 -21.01 -1.01
CA GLU A 258 6.09 -20.50 -0.35
C GLU A 258 5.23 -19.65 -1.29
N ALA A 259 5.84 -18.84 -2.16
CA ALA A 259 5.12 -18.08 -3.17
C ALA A 259 4.43 -19.01 -4.17
N LYS A 260 5.11 -20.04 -4.67
CA LYS A 260 4.53 -21.05 -5.57
C LYS A 260 3.36 -21.78 -4.91
N GLU A 261 3.50 -22.20 -3.66
CA GLU A 261 2.43 -22.87 -2.92
C GLU A 261 1.22 -21.94 -2.70
N ARG A 262 1.45 -20.66 -2.39
CA ARG A 262 0.38 -19.66 -2.28
C ARG A 262 -0.36 -19.48 -3.60
N GLU A 263 0.34 -19.51 -4.73
CA GLU A 263 -0.30 -19.43 -6.06
C GLU A 263 -1.10 -20.69 -6.39
N VAL A 264 -0.58 -21.89 -6.06
CA VAL A 264 -1.34 -23.15 -6.22
C VAL A 264 -2.63 -23.11 -5.39
N ARG A 265 -2.55 -22.78 -4.09
CA ARG A 265 -3.73 -22.66 -3.21
C ARG A 265 -4.75 -21.63 -3.70
N LYS A 266 -4.30 -20.55 -4.36
CA LYS A 266 -5.21 -19.56 -4.99
C LYS A 266 -5.91 -20.14 -6.21
N ARG A 267 -5.18 -20.88 -7.06
CA ARG A 267 -5.74 -21.55 -8.25
C ARG A 267 -6.78 -22.59 -7.85
N GLU A 268 -6.46 -23.46 -6.89
CA GLU A 268 -7.40 -24.48 -6.38
C GLU A 268 -8.70 -23.84 -5.85
N LYS A 269 -8.60 -22.75 -5.08
CA LYS A 269 -9.78 -22.01 -4.60
C LYS A 269 -10.59 -21.36 -5.72
N ALA A 270 -9.91 -20.89 -6.77
CA ALA A 270 -10.58 -20.31 -7.94
C ALA A 270 -11.31 -21.40 -8.76
N GLU A 271 -10.65 -22.53 -9.00
CA GLU A 271 -11.20 -23.70 -9.69
C GLU A 271 -12.37 -24.32 -8.91
N GLU A 272 -12.27 -24.43 -7.58
CA GLU A 272 -13.37 -24.90 -6.74
C GLU A 272 -14.58 -23.95 -6.80
N LYS A 273 -14.33 -22.63 -6.73
CA LYS A 273 -15.39 -21.62 -6.87
C LYS A 273 -16.06 -21.68 -8.25
N GLU A 274 -15.28 -21.93 -9.31
CA GLU A 274 -15.81 -22.13 -10.66
C GLU A 274 -16.64 -23.42 -10.77
N ARG A 275 -16.15 -24.53 -10.20
CA ARG A 275 -16.89 -25.79 -10.16
C ARG A 275 -18.24 -25.64 -9.46
N ARG A 276 -18.27 -25.00 -8.28
CA ARG A 276 -19.52 -24.71 -7.55
C ARG A 276 -20.49 -23.83 -8.35
N ARG A 277 -19.98 -22.87 -9.13
CA ARG A 277 -20.81 -22.05 -10.04
C ARG A 277 -21.42 -22.88 -11.16
N LYS A 278 -20.64 -23.77 -11.78
CA LYS A 278 -21.11 -24.68 -12.85
C LYS A 278 -22.16 -25.66 -12.31
N GLU A 279 -21.95 -26.23 -11.13
CA GLU A 279 -22.91 -27.12 -10.47
C GLU A 279 -24.22 -26.40 -10.14
N TYR A 280 -24.13 -25.20 -9.56
CA TYR A 280 -25.31 -24.38 -9.28
C TYR A 280 -26.09 -24.03 -10.56
N GLN A 281 -25.39 -23.64 -11.62
CA GLN A 281 -26.02 -23.35 -12.92
C GLN A 281 -26.71 -24.60 -13.49
N ALA A 282 -26.05 -25.76 -13.49
CA ALA A 282 -26.62 -27.00 -13.97
C ALA A 282 -27.87 -27.44 -13.17
N GLN A 283 -27.88 -27.23 -11.85
CA GLN A 283 -29.06 -27.47 -11.02
C GLN A 283 -30.23 -26.56 -11.41
N MET A 284 -29.97 -25.27 -11.62
CA MET A 284 -30.99 -24.31 -12.05
C MET A 284 -31.55 -24.64 -13.44
N ASP A 285 -30.67 -25.02 -14.38
CA ASP A 285 -31.08 -25.42 -15.74
C ASP A 285 -31.91 -26.71 -15.72
N ALA A 286 -31.54 -27.69 -14.87
CA ALA A 286 -32.31 -28.92 -14.70
C ALA A 286 -33.70 -28.66 -14.11
N LEU A 287 -33.82 -27.77 -13.11
CA LEU A 287 -35.10 -27.38 -12.53
C LEU A 287 -35.99 -26.70 -13.59
N ALA A 288 -35.44 -25.79 -14.38
CA ALA A 288 -36.16 -25.13 -15.48
C ALA A 288 -36.63 -26.14 -16.54
N ALA A 289 -35.80 -27.13 -16.88
CA ALA A 289 -36.18 -28.21 -17.80
C ALA A 289 -37.32 -29.08 -17.24
N GLN A 290 -37.29 -29.42 -15.94
CA GLN A 290 -38.38 -30.15 -15.27
C GLN A 290 -39.69 -29.35 -15.27
N GLU A 291 -39.64 -28.05 -14.97
CA GLU A 291 -40.81 -27.18 -15.06
C GLU A 291 -41.38 -27.12 -16.48
N HIS A 292 -40.52 -26.99 -17.49
CA HIS A 292 -40.94 -26.98 -18.89
C HIS A 292 -41.60 -28.31 -19.28
N GLN A 293 -41.07 -29.45 -18.82
CA GLN A 293 -41.71 -30.75 -19.02
C GLN A 293 -43.05 -30.86 -18.28
N ARG A 294 -43.17 -30.35 -17.06
CA ARG A 294 -44.45 -30.32 -16.32
C ARG A 294 -45.50 -29.49 -17.06
N LYS A 295 -45.15 -28.29 -17.52
CA LYS A 295 -46.01 -27.44 -18.33
C LYS A 295 -46.46 -28.14 -19.61
N LYS A 296 -45.55 -28.80 -20.34
CA LYS A 296 -45.90 -29.61 -21.51
C LYS A 296 -46.85 -30.77 -21.19
N LYS A 297 -46.64 -31.47 -20.07
CA LYS A 297 -47.53 -32.56 -19.62
C LYS A 297 -48.91 -32.02 -19.21
N GLU A 298 -48.97 -30.88 -18.53
CA GLU A 298 -50.22 -30.20 -18.17
C GLU A 298 -50.97 -29.68 -19.41
N GLU A 299 -50.28 -29.09 -20.38
CA GLU A 299 -50.86 -28.69 -21.67
C GLU A 299 -51.40 -29.90 -22.43
N LYS A 300 -50.67 -31.02 -22.45
CA LYS A 300 -51.14 -32.27 -23.06
C LYS A 300 -52.39 -32.80 -22.34
N LYS A 301 -52.44 -32.78 -21.00
CA LYS A 301 -53.64 -33.13 -20.22
C LYS A 301 -54.81 -32.19 -20.52
N LYS A 302 -54.59 -30.88 -20.58
CA LYS A 302 -55.61 -29.89 -20.94
C LYS A 302 -56.13 -30.10 -22.36
N ARG A 303 -55.28 -30.42 -23.33
CA ARG A 303 -55.69 -30.76 -24.70
C ARG A 303 -56.50 -32.06 -24.76
N ILE A 304 -56.19 -33.05 -23.94
CA ILE A 304 -56.98 -34.30 -23.82
C ILE A 304 -58.33 -34.03 -23.12
N GLY A 305 -58.35 -33.23 -22.05
CA GLY A 305 -59.58 -32.81 -21.37
C GLY A 305 -60.49 -31.93 -22.24
N GLN A 306 -59.91 -31.00 -23.00
CA GLN A 306 -60.63 -30.19 -23.98
C GLN A 306 -61.06 -30.99 -25.22
N ALA A 307 -60.41 -32.11 -25.53
CA ALA A 307 -60.91 -33.04 -26.54
C ALA A 307 -62.11 -33.85 -26.03
N ALA A 308 -62.21 -34.09 -24.72
CA ALA A 308 -63.40 -34.63 -24.07
C ALA A 308 -64.53 -33.59 -23.90
N GLU A 309 -64.19 -32.31 -23.72
CA GLU A 309 -65.13 -31.18 -23.58
C GLU A 309 -65.43 -30.43 -24.88
N LYS A 310 -64.91 -30.86 -26.04
CA LYS A 310 -65.34 -30.36 -27.37
C LYS A 310 -66.70 -30.95 -27.81
N LYS A 311 -67.59 -31.16 -26.85
CA LYS A 311 -69.04 -30.96 -26.97
C LYS A 311 -69.40 -29.88 -25.95
N ALA A 312 -69.83 -28.72 -26.45
CA ALA A 312 -70.23 -27.50 -25.73
C ALA A 312 -69.11 -26.48 -25.44
N ALA A 313 -68.91 -25.57 -26.41
CA ALA A 313 -68.56 -24.17 -26.12
C ALA A 313 -69.88 -23.47 -25.70
N VAL A 314 -69.93 -22.44 -24.85
CA VAL A 314 -69.32 -21.09 -24.87
C VAL A 314 -69.68 -20.45 -23.51
N GLU A 315 -68.83 -19.59 -22.90
CA GLU A 315 -69.18 -18.26 -22.31
C GLU A 315 -67.97 -17.66 -21.54
N SER A 316 -68.09 -16.45 -21.00
CA SER A 316 -67.22 -15.29 -21.26
C SER A 316 -66.43 -14.69 -20.05
N ALA A 317 -65.46 -13.81 -20.38
CA ALA A 317 -64.95 -12.63 -19.63
C ALA A 317 -64.10 -12.79 -18.33
N PRO A 318 -63.56 -11.70 -17.71
CA PRO A 318 -62.27 -11.04 -18.00
C PRO A 318 -61.22 -11.11 -16.85
N LYS A 319 -59.96 -10.68 -17.09
CA LYS A 319 -58.82 -10.73 -16.14
C LYS A 319 -58.42 -9.35 -15.54
N PRO A 320 -57.82 -9.30 -14.33
CA PRO A 320 -57.80 -8.10 -13.47
C PRO A 320 -56.65 -7.11 -13.77
N ARG A 321 -56.92 -5.84 -13.44
CA ARG A 321 -55.98 -4.69 -13.49
C ARG A 321 -54.81 -4.87 -12.52
N ARG A 322 -53.59 -4.56 -12.96
CA ARG A 322 -52.37 -4.52 -12.12
C ARG A 322 -52.46 -3.39 -11.10
N SER A 323 -52.19 -3.70 -9.83
CA SER A 323 -52.31 -2.77 -8.70
C SER A 323 -51.23 -1.68 -8.73
N VAL A 324 -51.63 -0.48 -9.15
CA VAL A 324 -50.85 0.77 -9.12
C VAL A 324 -50.46 1.15 -7.69
N ILE A 325 -51.25 0.71 -6.70
CA ILE A 325 -51.05 0.96 -5.26
C ILE A 325 -49.73 0.36 -4.76
N GLY A 326 -49.34 -0.82 -5.26
CA GLY A 326 -48.09 -1.47 -4.86
C GLY A 326 -46.82 -0.79 -5.39
N LEU A 327 -46.93 -0.04 -6.50
CA LEU A 327 -45.82 0.72 -7.06
C LEU A 327 -45.61 2.03 -6.28
N LEU A 328 -46.71 2.70 -5.91
CA LEU A 328 -46.69 3.91 -5.09
C LEU A 328 -46.11 3.65 -3.70
N PHE A 329 -46.45 2.52 -3.08
CA PHE A 329 -45.91 2.15 -1.77
C PHE A 329 -44.40 1.91 -1.78
N LYS A 330 -43.88 1.31 -2.86
CA LYS A 330 -42.44 1.08 -3.03
C LYS A 330 -41.67 2.39 -3.27
N LEU A 331 -42.25 3.31 -4.03
CA LEU A 331 -41.67 4.64 -4.27
C LEU A 331 -41.64 5.48 -2.98
N LEU A 332 -42.71 5.44 -2.18
CA LEU A 332 -42.77 6.11 -0.89
C LEU A 332 -41.72 5.55 0.10
N LEU A 333 -41.55 4.23 0.14
CA LEU A 333 -40.57 3.59 1.02
C LEU A 333 -39.12 3.96 0.65
N LEU A 334 -38.81 4.06 -0.64
CA LEU A 334 -37.48 4.46 -1.13
C LEU A 334 -37.19 5.94 -0.82
N LEU A 335 -38.18 6.82 -0.94
CA LEU A 335 -38.06 8.23 -0.56
C LEU A 335 -37.79 8.40 0.94
N LEU A 336 -38.50 7.66 1.79
CA LEU A 336 -38.30 7.69 3.24
C LEU A 336 -36.93 7.16 3.66
N LEU A 337 -36.45 6.08 3.02
CA LEU A 337 -35.10 5.55 3.25
C LEU A 337 -34.00 6.53 2.80
N GLY A 338 -34.22 7.24 1.69
CA GLY A 338 -33.32 8.29 1.21
C GLY A 338 -33.25 9.47 2.18
N TRP A 339 -34.41 9.92 2.69
CA TRP A 339 -34.49 11.02 3.65
C TRP A 339 -33.83 10.67 5.00
N ALA A 340 -34.05 9.45 5.51
CA ALA A 340 -33.39 8.95 6.71
C ALA A 340 -31.85 8.85 6.55
N GLY A 341 -31.38 8.47 5.35
CA GLY A 341 -29.95 8.43 5.03
C GLY A 341 -29.32 9.83 5.04
N ALA A 342 -30.01 10.84 4.50
CA ALA A 342 -29.54 12.23 4.50
C ALA A 342 -29.48 12.81 5.93
N VAL A 343 -30.48 12.52 6.76
CA VAL A 343 -30.52 12.94 8.17
C VAL A 343 -29.41 12.26 8.98
N ALA A 344 -29.18 10.96 8.78
CA ALA A 344 -28.10 10.24 9.45
C ALA A 344 -26.72 10.77 9.05
N ALA A 345 -26.53 11.15 7.78
CA ALA A 345 -25.29 11.76 7.31
C ALA A 345 -25.03 13.14 7.94
N CYS A 346 -26.05 14.00 8.06
CA CYS A 346 -25.92 15.31 8.70
C CYS A 346 -25.75 15.24 10.24
N GLN A 347 -26.17 14.14 10.91
CA GLN A 347 -26.10 14.00 12.38
C GLN A 347 -24.87 13.23 12.90
N LEU A 348 -24.33 12.28 12.12
CA LEU A 348 -23.19 11.43 12.53
C LEU A 348 -21.82 11.97 12.08
N THR A 349 -21.78 13.14 11.45
CA THR A 349 -20.55 13.81 11.02
C THR A 349 -20.56 15.28 11.47
N ASP A 350 -19.39 15.86 11.78
CA ASP A 350 -19.23 17.26 12.23
C ASP A 350 -19.51 18.32 11.12
N LEU A 351 -20.34 18.00 10.13
CA LEU A 351 -20.77 18.90 9.02
C LEU A 351 -21.86 19.89 9.43
N ARG A 352 -22.01 20.16 10.73
CA ARG A 352 -23.15 20.91 11.30
C ARG A 352 -23.21 22.40 10.90
N LYS A 353 -22.23 22.93 10.17
CA LYS A 353 -22.13 24.36 9.84
C LYS A 353 -21.99 24.68 8.35
N GLU A 354 -22.17 23.73 7.44
CA GLU A 354 -22.27 24.03 6.00
C GLU A 354 -23.71 24.37 5.57
N MET A 355 -23.85 25.31 4.63
CA MET A 355 -25.15 25.87 4.16
C MET A 355 -26.17 24.81 3.69
N ALA A 356 -25.73 23.60 3.32
CA ALA A 356 -26.60 22.54 2.81
C ALA A 356 -27.37 21.76 3.91
N CYS A 357 -26.82 21.59 5.11
CA CYS A 357 -27.51 20.85 6.20
C CYS A 357 -28.44 21.74 7.05
N VAL A 358 -28.40 23.08 6.87
CA VAL A 358 -29.25 24.02 7.63
C VAL A 358 -30.75 23.72 7.40
N PRO A 359 -31.30 23.74 6.17
CA PRO A 359 -32.72 23.48 5.95
C PRO A 359 -33.15 22.05 6.34
N VAL A 360 -32.25 21.07 6.23
CA VAL A 360 -32.52 19.67 6.63
C VAL A 360 -32.65 19.55 8.15
N ASN A 361 -31.77 20.22 8.90
CA ASN A 361 -31.85 20.25 10.35
C ASN A 361 -33.06 21.07 10.85
N THR A 362 -33.43 22.16 10.19
CA THR A 362 -34.64 22.95 10.52
C THR A 362 -35.91 22.11 10.30
N ALA A 363 -36.02 21.42 9.16
CA ALA A 363 -37.14 20.53 8.88
C ALA A 363 -37.23 19.34 9.86
N LEU A 364 -36.09 18.83 10.32
CA LEU A 364 -36.02 17.77 11.33
C LEU A 364 -36.46 18.28 12.71
N GLU A 365 -36.04 19.47 13.12
CA GLU A 365 -36.46 20.08 14.39
C GLU A 365 -37.94 20.45 14.39
N GLU A 366 -38.46 21.00 13.29
CA GLU A 366 -39.89 21.23 13.10
C GLU A 366 -40.68 19.93 13.15
N GLY A 367 -40.21 18.88 12.46
CA GLY A 367 -40.82 17.55 12.47
C GLY A 367 -40.80 16.90 13.86
N LEU A 368 -39.69 16.97 14.59
CA LEU A 368 -39.58 16.48 15.97
C LEU A 368 -40.47 17.28 16.93
N SER A 369 -40.63 18.59 16.72
CA SER A 369 -41.53 19.42 17.51
C SER A 369 -43.00 19.07 17.25
N TRP A 370 -43.36 18.74 16.01
CA TRP A 370 -44.69 18.27 15.64
C TRP A 370 -44.97 16.87 16.21
N VAL A 371 -44.00 15.95 16.13
CA VAL A 371 -44.12 14.60 16.72
C VAL A 371 -44.25 14.67 18.24
N ARG A 372 -43.46 15.50 18.94
CA ARG A 372 -43.65 15.72 20.39
C ARG A 372 -45.02 16.32 20.71
N ARG A 373 -45.54 17.21 19.86
CA ARG A 373 -46.89 17.78 20.00
C ARG A 373 -47.96 16.71 19.82
N GLN A 374 -47.76 15.75 18.92
CA GLN A 374 -48.63 14.58 18.75
C GLN A 374 -48.50 13.56 19.89
N GLU A 375 -47.32 13.39 20.50
CA GLU A 375 -47.14 12.47 21.62
C GLU A 375 -48.00 12.87 22.83
N VAL A 376 -48.15 14.17 23.10
CA VAL A 376 -49.05 14.68 24.14
C VAL A 376 -50.51 14.39 23.80
N VAL A 377 -50.92 14.61 22.55
CA VAL A 377 -52.28 14.34 22.06
C VAL A 377 -52.59 12.84 22.09
N VAL A 378 -51.64 11.99 21.70
CA VAL A 378 -51.78 10.52 21.71
C VAL A 378 -51.82 10.00 23.14
N ARG A 379 -50.99 10.51 24.06
CA ARG A 379 -51.05 10.14 25.48
C ARG A 379 -52.36 10.58 26.12
N GLN A 380 -52.87 11.77 25.77
CA GLN A 380 -54.18 12.24 26.23
C GLN A 380 -55.31 11.35 25.71
N LEU A 381 -55.33 11.04 24.41
CA LEU A 381 -56.31 10.12 23.81
C LEU A 381 -56.27 8.72 24.44
N VAL A 382 -55.08 8.21 24.74
CA VAL A 382 -54.91 6.90 25.40
C VAL A 382 -55.41 6.94 26.85
N GLN A 383 -55.20 8.04 27.56
CA GLN A 383 -55.74 8.21 28.91
C GLN A 383 -57.27 8.40 28.89
N ASP A 384 -57.81 9.19 27.97
CA ASP A 384 -59.25 9.40 27.79
C ASP A 384 -59.97 8.10 27.40
N TRP A 385 -59.35 7.26 26.56
CA TRP A 385 -59.86 5.92 26.26
C TRP A 385 -59.77 4.98 27.45
N SER A 386 -58.69 5.07 28.23
CA SER A 386 -58.52 4.28 29.46
C SER A 386 -59.56 4.64 30.53
N THR A 387 -59.94 5.91 30.66
CA THR A 387 -60.94 6.36 31.64
C THR A 387 -62.35 6.00 31.18
N MET A 388 -62.69 6.21 29.90
CA MET A 388 -63.95 5.75 29.33
C MET A 388 -64.13 4.23 29.45
N ALA A 389 -63.06 3.46 29.25
CA ALA A 389 -63.10 2.00 29.41
C ALA A 389 -63.34 1.58 30.88
N LYS A 390 -62.85 2.35 31.86
CA LYS A 390 -63.10 2.09 33.28
C LYS A 390 -64.52 2.46 33.71
N GLU A 391 -65.05 3.59 33.27
CA GLU A 391 -66.44 4.00 33.55
C GLU A 391 -67.46 3.05 32.92
N LEU A 392 -67.19 2.52 31.72
CA LEU A 392 -68.00 1.46 31.11
C LEU A 392 -67.94 0.14 31.88
N LEU A 393 -66.80 -0.19 32.50
CA LEU A 393 -66.67 -1.39 33.33
C LEU A 393 -67.38 -1.23 34.68
N GLU A 394 -67.32 -0.06 35.29
CA GLU A 394 -67.95 0.22 36.59
C GLU A 394 -69.47 0.36 36.47
N SER A 395 -69.97 0.97 35.38
CA SER A 395 -71.42 1.05 35.10
C SER A 395 -72.03 -0.33 34.78
N THR A 396 -71.28 -1.22 34.12
CA THR A 396 -71.73 -2.60 33.86
C THR A 396 -71.69 -3.49 35.12
N GLN A 397 -70.83 -3.18 36.10
CA GLN A 397 -70.82 -3.84 37.41
C GLN A 397 -71.91 -3.32 38.35
N ALA A 398 -72.20 -2.01 38.34
CA ALA A 398 -73.29 -1.41 39.11
C ALA A 398 -74.70 -1.78 38.60
N SER A 399 -74.84 -2.17 37.32
CA SER A 399 -76.09 -2.70 36.76
C SER A 399 -76.35 -4.19 37.09
N LYS A 400 -75.39 -4.89 37.70
CA LYS A 400 -75.47 -6.33 38.02
C LYS A 400 -75.61 -6.64 39.52
N ASN A 401 -75.63 -5.63 40.37
CA ASN A 401 -76.09 -5.67 41.76
C ASN A 401 -77.35 -4.82 41.88
#